data_AF-A0A834YXN0-F1
#
_entry.id   AF-A0A834YXN0-F1
#
_cell.length_a   1.000
_cell.length_b   1.000
_cell.length_c   1.000
_cell.angle_alpha   90.00
_cell.angle_beta   90.00
_cell.angle_gamma   90.00
#
_symmetry.space_group_name_H-M   'P 1'
#
loop_
_entity.id
_entity.type
_entity.pdbx_description
1 polymer ?
#
loop_
_entity_poly.entity_id
_entity_poly.type
_entity_poly.pdbx_seq_one_letter_code
_entity_poly.pdbx_strand_id
1 'polypeptide(L)'
;MLRGSPPWTQKRQQEVAFRMLCSTDKVGGVIGKGGTIVRALEIETDTSISVGDPVAESDDSALERSHSFLLARTQFITEKMQSFVSEAVHLLLFSCLLLLQSPIKAQTPIYISCNTSSAYTSGTNYNSNLNLTLTSLAAKASLTGFYAATVGKHPDGVYGLVQCKGDISKEDCKTCASTSVTEIGRRCHNLKEAAIGYDNCWLWYSDKHVFSRVNDVRRAVLSSVQSVSDPVIFNGHLVDLMNNLSSKAASTSSRFTTGKSEFMDIYSMVQCTRDLSENSCLRCLKEMIGYFPRCCDGKEGGRVISLSCNVRYEKYSFFQSSSQSLPPPASVAASPLLSLLDGTISIGRDGLPFRVRLSEADNSDANPILQTYCGDSANYTSGSPFETNLNRLLPILLDNGPRTGFYKATFGNGFDKAYGLVQCRGDISFKDCQDCLEIAKSQILIRCPKRTRVVIGYEFCLLRFANQTFFSEPDLRRIIPYWNDVRVVDPELFKQRLGILMSNLSHTAAYDSTKFAVGIIDSNFTQIYGLAQCTRDLSDNDCLRCIQALINIIPSCCDGRQGARILSPTCNIRYEIKPFVQTTPIPQVFIEGSTVRD
;
A
#
# COMPACT_ATOMS: atom_id res chain seq x y z
N MET A 1 -81.30 35.01 17.46
CA MET A 1 -80.36 33.86 17.46
C MET A 1 -79.15 34.24 18.30
N LEU A 2 -78.65 33.37 19.18
CA LEU A 2 -77.46 33.64 20.00
C LEU A 2 -76.63 32.36 20.19
N ARG A 3 -75.30 32.54 20.10
CA ARG A 3 -74.18 31.74 20.65
C ARG A 3 -74.34 30.21 20.81
N GLY A 4 -73.48 29.48 20.10
CA GLY A 4 -72.95 28.19 20.53
C GLY A 4 -71.45 28.12 20.18
N SER A 5 -70.59 27.83 21.16
CA SER A 5 -69.13 27.72 20.96
C SER A 5 -68.70 26.25 20.91
N PRO A 6 -67.76 25.85 20.04
CA PRO A 6 -67.12 24.54 20.12
C PRO A 6 -66.15 24.44 21.33
N PRO A 7 -65.79 23.22 21.78
CA PRO A 7 -65.26 22.99 23.12
C PRO A 7 -63.75 23.22 23.29
N TRP A 8 -63.36 23.38 24.56
CA TRP A 8 -61.97 23.59 25.01
C TRP A 8 -61.08 22.37 24.81
N THR A 9 -59.95 22.52 24.12
CA THR A 9 -58.86 21.53 24.15
C THR A 9 -57.95 21.78 25.35
N GLN A 10 -58.07 20.95 26.38
CA GLN A 10 -57.21 21.00 27.57
C GLN A 10 -55.77 20.59 27.21
N LYS A 11 -54.87 21.57 27.03
CA LYS A 11 -53.42 21.31 26.89
C LYS A 11 -52.92 20.63 28.17
N ARG A 12 -52.41 19.40 28.05
CA ARG A 12 -51.67 18.74 29.13
C ARG A 12 -50.35 19.46 29.36
N GLN A 13 -50.11 19.89 30.60
CA GLN A 13 -48.75 20.20 31.05
C GLN A 13 -47.95 18.88 31.08
N GLN A 14 -46.83 18.83 30.37
CA GLN A 14 -45.86 17.75 30.53
C GLN A 14 -44.79 18.22 31.51
N GLU A 15 -44.89 17.74 32.75
CA GLU A 15 -43.79 17.80 33.70
C GLU A 15 -42.75 16.75 33.30
N VAL A 16 -41.50 17.18 33.07
CA VAL A 16 -40.39 16.28 32.78
C VAL A 16 -39.53 16.16 34.02
N ALA A 17 -39.33 14.93 34.50
CA ALA A 17 -38.57 14.63 35.70
C ALA A 17 -37.37 13.74 35.35
N PHE A 18 -36.16 14.20 35.67
CA PHE A 18 -34.92 13.45 35.43
C PHE A 18 -34.40 12.88 36.74
N ARG A 19 -33.97 11.61 36.74
CA ARG A 19 -33.23 10.98 37.84
C ARG A 19 -31.78 10.79 37.43
N MET A 20 -30.85 11.23 38.27
CA MET A 20 -29.41 11.09 38.05
C MET A 20 -28.76 10.37 39.23
N LEU A 21 -28.03 9.30 38.93
CA LEU A 21 -27.22 8.56 39.91
C LEU A 21 -26.01 9.39 40.33
N CYS A 22 -25.83 9.56 41.64
CA CYS A 22 -24.64 10.18 42.22
C CYS A 22 -23.97 9.20 43.20
N SER A 23 -22.65 9.21 43.22
CA SER A 23 -21.88 8.46 44.22
C SER A 23 -22.01 9.15 45.58
N THR A 24 -22.29 8.39 46.65
CA THR A 24 -22.56 8.95 47.99
C THR A 24 -21.39 9.77 48.54
N ASP A 25 -20.15 9.43 48.20
CA ASP A 25 -18.94 10.19 48.50
C ASP A 25 -18.88 11.58 47.82
N LYS A 26 -19.70 11.82 46.78
CA LYS A 26 -19.67 13.04 45.95
C LYS A 26 -20.94 13.88 46.00
N VAL A 27 -22.06 13.35 46.50
CA VAL A 27 -23.33 14.08 46.54
C VAL A 27 -23.23 15.38 47.36
N GLY A 28 -22.43 15.40 48.43
CA GLY A 28 -22.15 16.61 49.22
C GLY A 28 -21.46 17.73 48.43
N GLY A 29 -20.71 17.40 47.38
CA GLY A 29 -20.11 18.37 46.45
C GLY A 29 -21.14 19.01 45.51
N VAL A 30 -22.20 18.28 45.14
CA VAL A 30 -23.30 18.79 44.30
C VAL A 30 -24.26 19.66 45.12
N ILE A 31 -24.53 19.27 46.37
CA ILE A 31 -25.33 20.07 47.31
C ILE A 31 -24.60 21.39 47.66
N GLY A 32 -23.29 21.29 47.92
CA GLY A 32 -22.47 22.41 48.39
C GLY A 32 -22.70 22.76 49.87
N LYS A 33 -21.79 23.54 50.45
CA LYS A 33 -21.83 23.85 51.89
C LYS A 33 -23.08 24.68 52.22
N GLY A 34 -24.01 24.09 52.96
CA GLY A 34 -25.31 24.69 53.30
C GLY A 34 -26.35 24.70 52.15
N GLY A 35 -26.20 23.83 51.14
CA GLY A 35 -27.11 23.79 49.99
C GLY A 35 -26.91 24.91 48.96
N THR A 36 -25.77 25.61 49.03
CA THR A 36 -25.47 26.78 48.18
C THR A 36 -25.29 26.45 46.71
N ILE A 37 -24.72 25.29 46.37
CA ILE A 37 -24.48 24.89 44.97
C ILE A 37 -25.79 24.38 44.36
N VAL A 38 -26.53 23.51 45.06
CA VAL A 38 -27.82 23.04 44.54
C VAL A 38 -28.81 24.20 44.35
N ARG A 39 -28.93 25.15 45.28
CA ARG A 39 -29.80 26.32 45.11
C ARG A 39 -29.35 27.24 43.97
N ALA A 40 -28.05 27.39 43.74
CA ALA A 40 -27.56 28.13 42.59
C ALA A 40 -27.97 27.45 41.28
N LEU A 41 -27.84 26.12 41.19
CA LEU A 41 -28.30 25.34 40.04
C LEU A 41 -29.82 25.38 39.86
N GLU A 42 -30.61 25.29 40.94
CA GLU A 42 -32.07 25.45 40.89
C GLU A 42 -32.46 26.81 40.29
N ILE A 43 -31.82 27.90 40.74
CA ILE A 43 -32.06 29.27 40.24
C ILE A 43 -31.56 29.46 38.80
N GLU A 44 -30.40 28.89 38.43
CA GLU A 44 -29.79 29.03 37.10
C GLU A 44 -30.53 28.22 36.03
N THR A 45 -31.22 27.14 36.42
CA THR A 45 -31.93 26.22 35.50
C THR A 45 -33.46 26.32 35.56
N ASP A 46 -34.01 27.11 36.48
CA ASP A 46 -35.44 27.18 36.82
C ASP A 46 -36.05 25.78 37.12
N THR A 47 -35.26 24.94 37.80
CA THR A 47 -35.66 23.58 38.20
C THR A 47 -35.67 23.41 39.70
N SER A 48 -36.51 22.51 40.21
CA SER A 48 -36.40 22.05 41.61
C SER A 48 -35.66 20.72 41.66
N ILE A 49 -34.66 20.63 42.55
CA ILE A 49 -33.71 19.52 42.64
C ILE A 49 -33.75 18.91 44.04
N SER A 50 -34.12 17.64 44.12
CA SER A 50 -34.22 16.88 45.37
C SER A 50 -33.21 15.73 45.43
N VAL A 51 -32.72 15.40 46.63
CA VAL A 51 -31.82 14.26 46.90
C VAL A 51 -32.61 13.17 47.62
N GLY A 52 -32.57 11.94 47.10
CA GLY A 52 -33.15 10.75 47.73
C GLY A 52 -32.11 9.85 48.39
N ASP A 53 -32.58 9.01 49.30
CA ASP A 53 -31.76 8.06 50.07
C ASP A 53 -31.00 7.06 49.19
N PRO A 54 -29.90 6.45 49.70
CA PRO A 54 -29.15 5.45 48.95
C PRO A 54 -29.94 4.15 48.76
N VAL A 55 -29.79 3.52 47.60
CA VAL A 55 -30.29 2.16 47.33
C VAL A 55 -29.13 1.17 47.37
N ALA A 56 -29.39 -0.03 47.89
CA ALA A 56 -28.46 -1.16 47.89
C ALA A 56 -28.96 -2.27 46.96
N GLU A 57 -28.04 -2.92 46.26
CA GLU A 57 -28.30 -4.08 45.39
C GLU A 57 -27.54 -5.29 45.97
N SER A 58 -28.16 -6.47 45.97
CA SER A 58 -27.71 -7.64 46.75
C SER A 58 -26.96 -8.67 45.89
N ASP A 59 -25.79 -9.09 46.40
CA ASP A 59 -24.97 -10.25 46.02
C ASP A 59 -24.48 -10.32 44.54
N ASP A 60 -23.22 -10.66 44.26
CA ASP A 60 -22.25 -11.39 45.09
C ASP A 60 -20.84 -10.73 45.08
N SER A 61 -20.20 -10.74 46.26
CA SER A 61 -18.75 -10.58 46.48
C SER A 61 -18.01 -9.33 45.95
N ALA A 62 -17.88 -8.35 46.85
CA ALA A 62 -16.70 -7.50 47.06
C ALA A 62 -16.43 -6.26 46.15
N LEU A 63 -17.40 -5.32 46.09
CA LEU A 63 -17.17 -3.94 46.56
C LEU A 63 -18.50 -3.16 46.63
N GLU A 64 -19.18 -3.14 47.78
CA GLU A 64 -20.40 -2.32 47.94
C GLU A 64 -20.12 -0.83 47.71
N ARG A 65 -20.91 -0.19 46.85
CA ARG A 65 -20.98 1.27 46.70
C ARG A 65 -22.43 1.71 46.71
N SER A 66 -22.86 2.28 47.84
CA SER A 66 -24.19 2.89 47.96
C SER A 66 -24.29 4.13 47.06
N HIS A 67 -25.35 4.22 46.26
CA HIS A 67 -25.59 5.34 45.35
C HIS A 67 -26.88 6.09 45.73
N SER A 68 -26.79 7.43 45.82
CA SER A 68 -27.92 8.33 46.03
C SER A 68 -28.44 8.86 44.69
N PHE A 69 -29.72 9.21 44.64
CA PHE A 69 -30.36 9.73 43.43
C PHE A 69 -30.71 11.22 43.59
N LEU A 70 -30.30 12.03 42.60
CA LEU A 70 -30.80 13.39 42.41
C LEU A 70 -32.01 13.37 41.47
N LEU A 71 -33.07 14.11 41.79
CA LEU A 71 -34.31 14.15 41.02
C LEU A 71 -34.71 15.60 40.75
N ALA A 72 -34.65 16.01 39.48
CA ALA A 72 -34.89 17.37 39.00
C ALA A 72 -36.19 17.49 38.20
N ARG A 73 -36.93 18.59 38.35
CA ARG A 73 -38.23 18.89 37.71
C ARG A 73 -38.33 20.35 37.23
N THR A 74 -39.04 20.60 36.13
CA THR A 74 -39.15 21.93 35.47
C THR A 74 -40.58 22.23 35.00
N GLN A 75 -41.02 23.50 35.01
CA GLN A 75 -42.23 23.97 34.31
C GLN A 75 -41.95 25.27 33.54
N PHE A 76 -42.29 25.30 32.25
CA PHE A 76 -42.00 26.44 31.37
C PHE A 76 -43.16 27.45 31.28
N ILE A 77 -42.83 28.75 31.31
CA ILE A 77 -43.72 29.83 30.86
C ILE A 77 -43.06 30.59 29.70
N THR A 78 -43.74 30.61 28.55
CA THR A 78 -43.27 31.27 27.32
C THR A 78 -43.77 32.72 27.24
N GLU A 79 -42.88 33.68 27.01
CA GLU A 79 -43.07 34.78 26.02
C GLU A 79 -41.86 35.76 26.00
N LYS A 80 -41.38 36.23 27.16
CA LYS A 80 -40.33 37.28 27.21
C LYS A 80 -38.93 36.86 26.74
N MET A 81 -38.66 35.56 26.61
CA MET A 81 -37.32 35.06 26.36
C MET A 81 -36.83 35.24 24.90
N GLN A 82 -37.69 35.57 23.95
CA GLN A 82 -37.31 35.67 22.52
C GLN A 82 -36.38 36.86 22.21
N SER A 83 -36.51 38.00 22.90
CA SER A 83 -35.69 39.19 22.61
C SER A 83 -34.25 39.05 23.09
N PHE A 84 -34.06 38.75 24.39
CA PHE A 84 -32.72 38.64 24.99
C PHE A 84 -31.93 37.43 24.46
N VAL A 85 -32.61 36.31 24.18
CA VAL A 85 -31.97 35.17 23.53
C VAL A 85 -31.54 35.52 22.11
N SER A 86 -32.27 36.36 21.36
CA SER A 86 -31.84 36.77 20.03
C SER A 86 -30.47 37.47 20.05
N GLU A 87 -30.27 38.49 20.89
CA GLU A 87 -28.99 39.22 20.96
C GLU A 87 -27.87 38.37 21.56
N ALA A 88 -28.15 37.63 22.64
CA ALA A 88 -27.17 36.73 23.25
C ALA A 88 -26.76 35.59 22.29
N VAL A 89 -27.70 35.02 21.53
CA VAL A 89 -27.42 34.01 20.49
C VAL A 89 -26.71 34.63 19.30
N HIS A 90 -26.99 35.87 18.89
CA HIS A 90 -26.19 36.51 17.83
C HIS A 90 -24.74 36.75 18.29
N LEU A 91 -24.50 37.19 19.52
CA LEU A 91 -23.14 37.34 20.06
C LEU A 91 -22.43 35.98 20.26
N LEU A 92 -23.13 34.96 20.76
CA LEU A 92 -22.59 33.60 20.88
C LEU A 92 -22.35 32.95 19.52
N LEU A 93 -23.23 33.16 18.53
CA LEU A 93 -23.03 32.70 17.16
C LEU A 93 -21.87 33.44 16.50
N PHE A 94 -21.69 34.75 16.73
CA PHE A 94 -20.56 35.49 16.16
C PHE A 94 -19.23 35.06 16.79
N SER A 95 -19.21 34.85 18.11
CA SER A 95 -18.08 34.24 18.83
C SER A 95 -17.77 32.82 18.33
N CYS A 96 -18.80 31.99 18.18
CA CYS A 96 -18.67 30.63 17.66
C CYS A 96 -18.24 30.62 16.18
N LEU A 97 -18.73 31.54 15.35
CA LEU A 97 -18.28 31.73 13.96
C LEU A 97 -16.81 32.14 13.88
N LEU A 98 -16.33 33.01 14.77
CA LEU A 98 -14.90 33.36 14.86
C LEU A 98 -14.05 32.15 15.28
N LEU A 99 -14.54 31.32 16.21
CA LEU A 99 -13.90 30.06 16.61
C LEU A 99 -13.97 28.98 15.51
N LEU A 100 -15.01 28.97 14.69
CA LEU A 100 -15.18 28.07 13.54
C LEU A 100 -14.39 28.51 12.31
N GLN A 101 -14.00 29.78 12.21
CA GLN A 101 -13.20 30.31 11.09
C GLN A 101 -11.69 30.06 11.22
N SER A 102 -11.21 29.59 12.38
CA SER A 102 -9.86 29.01 12.50
C SER A 102 -9.90 27.50 12.76
N PRO A 103 -10.30 26.66 11.78
CA PRO A 103 -10.10 25.23 11.87
C PRO A 103 -8.60 24.94 11.80
N ILE A 104 -7.93 24.94 12.97
CA ILE A 104 -6.69 24.19 13.17
C ILE A 104 -7.08 22.72 13.09
N LYS A 105 -7.35 22.25 11.86
CA LYS A 105 -7.31 20.83 11.52
C LYS A 105 -5.93 20.36 11.96
N ALA A 106 -5.89 19.58 13.04
CA ALA A 106 -4.69 18.90 13.46
C ALA A 106 -4.30 17.92 12.34
N GLN A 107 -3.47 18.41 11.41
CA GLN A 107 -3.10 17.63 10.24
C GLN A 107 -2.38 16.37 10.74
N THR A 108 -2.87 15.20 10.33
CA THR A 108 -2.18 13.95 10.59
C THR A 108 -1.03 13.83 9.58
N PRO A 109 0.21 13.59 10.03
CA PRO A 109 1.31 13.39 9.09
C PRO A 109 1.09 12.09 8.32
N ILE A 110 1.20 12.17 6.99
CA ILE A 110 1.12 11.01 6.08
C ILE A 110 2.28 10.05 6.35
N TYR A 111 3.46 10.60 6.68
CA TYR A 111 4.58 9.83 7.20
C TYR A 111 5.40 10.64 8.19
N ILE A 112 6.14 9.94 9.04
CA ILE A 112 7.27 10.46 9.78
C ILE A 112 8.40 9.43 9.78
N SER A 113 9.64 9.90 9.67
CA SER A 113 10.85 9.08 9.58
C SER A 113 11.92 9.68 10.48
N CYS A 114 12.16 9.07 11.63
CA CYS A 114 13.18 9.47 12.60
C CYS A 114 14.42 8.56 12.48
N ASN A 115 15.61 9.08 12.19
CA ASN A 115 16.83 8.27 12.11
C ASN A 115 17.46 8.08 13.50
N THR A 116 17.12 6.97 14.16
CA THR A 116 17.62 6.63 15.51
C THR A 116 19.11 6.28 15.57
N SER A 117 19.79 6.10 14.43
CA SER A 117 21.22 5.78 14.36
C SER A 117 22.15 6.99 14.43
N SER A 118 21.63 8.23 14.46
CA SER A 118 22.43 9.45 14.66
C SER A 118 21.68 10.40 15.60
N ALA A 119 22.22 10.59 16.80
CA ALA A 119 21.64 11.43 17.86
C ALA A 119 22.55 12.60 18.24
N TYR A 120 21.99 13.61 18.93
CA TYR A 120 22.72 14.75 19.46
C TYR A 120 22.28 15.05 20.91
N THR A 121 23.17 15.64 21.71
CA THR A 121 22.84 16.07 23.08
C THR A 121 22.18 17.44 23.07
N SER A 122 21.08 17.62 23.80
CA SER A 122 20.40 18.91 23.94
C SER A 122 21.38 19.99 24.46
N GLY A 123 21.28 21.22 23.95
CA GLY A 123 22.20 22.32 24.29
C GLY A 123 23.52 22.35 23.50
N THR A 124 23.80 21.36 22.64
CA THR A 124 24.96 21.42 21.73
C THR A 124 24.82 22.48 20.63
N ASN A 125 25.95 22.86 20.01
CA ASN A 125 25.98 23.64 18.77
C ASN A 125 25.05 23.06 17.70
N TYR A 126 25.08 21.75 17.47
CA TYR A 126 24.16 21.06 16.55
C TYR A 126 22.68 21.34 16.86
N ASN A 127 22.27 21.26 18.14
CA ASN A 127 20.91 21.57 18.57
C ASN A 127 20.52 23.03 18.24
N SER A 128 21.42 23.98 18.48
CA SER A 128 21.21 25.40 18.14
C SER A 128 21.12 25.61 16.62
N ASN A 129 21.99 24.99 15.83
CA ASN A 129 21.99 25.05 14.38
C ASN A 129 20.74 24.39 13.78
N LEU A 130 20.23 23.32 14.38
CA LEU A 130 18.98 22.66 13.97
C LEU A 130 17.78 23.57 14.22
N ASN A 131 17.68 24.18 15.41
CA ASN A 131 16.60 25.12 15.73
C ASN A 131 16.60 26.35 14.80
N LEU A 132 17.78 26.90 14.48
CA LEU A 132 17.93 27.96 13.49
C LEU A 132 17.54 27.49 12.08
N THR A 133 17.92 26.27 11.69
CA THR A 133 17.53 25.68 10.38
C THR A 133 16.03 25.56 10.27
N LEU A 134 15.38 24.89 11.23
CA LEU A 134 13.93 24.66 11.24
C LEU A 134 13.13 25.98 11.25
N THR A 135 13.55 26.96 12.06
CA THR A 135 12.96 28.31 12.07
C THR A 135 13.07 28.99 10.69
N SER A 136 14.23 28.87 10.04
CA SER A 136 14.49 29.40 8.69
C SER A 136 13.64 28.71 7.61
N LEU A 137 13.40 27.39 7.74
CA LEU A 137 12.48 26.64 6.86
C LEU A 137 11.03 27.14 6.99
N ALA A 138 10.48 27.18 8.21
CA ALA A 138 9.11 27.63 8.44
C ALA A 138 8.87 29.08 8.00
N ALA A 139 9.81 29.99 8.29
CA ALA A 139 9.69 31.40 7.96
C ALA A 139 9.75 31.70 6.45
N LYS A 140 10.37 30.83 5.63
CA LYS A 140 10.65 31.12 4.21
C LYS A 140 9.93 30.20 3.21
N ALA A 141 9.34 29.08 3.65
CA ALA A 141 8.59 28.16 2.79
C ALA A 141 7.55 28.88 1.91
N SER A 142 6.75 29.75 2.53
CA SER A 142 5.64 30.48 1.89
C SER A 142 6.05 31.58 0.91
N LEU A 143 7.34 31.92 0.83
CA LEU A 143 7.83 32.92 -0.13
C LEU A 143 7.77 32.39 -1.57
N THR A 144 8.16 31.12 -1.78
CA THR A 144 8.22 30.50 -3.12
C THR A 144 7.69 29.05 -3.21
N GLY A 145 7.08 28.54 -2.13
CA GLY A 145 6.65 27.14 -2.02
C GLY A 145 7.78 26.14 -1.80
N PHE A 146 9.03 26.60 -1.71
CA PHE A 146 10.21 25.80 -1.38
C PHE A 146 11.26 26.68 -0.70
N TYR A 147 12.01 26.10 0.23
CA TYR A 147 13.23 26.68 0.75
C TYR A 147 14.20 25.59 1.26
N ALA A 148 15.49 25.85 1.14
CA ALA A 148 16.57 25.00 1.63
C ALA A 148 17.59 25.86 2.41
N ALA A 149 18.17 25.28 3.45
CA ALA A 149 19.08 25.98 4.36
C ALA A 149 20.21 25.06 4.86
N THR A 150 21.41 25.64 4.97
CA THR A 150 22.51 25.07 5.74
C THR A 150 22.85 26.02 6.88
N VAL A 151 22.98 25.51 8.10
CA VAL A 151 23.41 26.29 9.27
C VAL A 151 24.58 25.57 9.97
N GLY A 152 25.57 26.34 10.41
CA GLY A 152 26.79 25.81 11.02
C GLY A 152 27.81 25.28 10.01
N LYS A 153 28.81 24.55 10.52
CA LYS A 153 29.86 23.85 9.77
C LYS A 153 30.11 22.50 10.45
N HIS A 154 30.66 21.52 9.72
CA HIS A 154 31.04 20.22 10.29
C HIS A 154 31.94 20.40 11.54
N PRO A 155 31.70 19.68 12.65
CA PRO A 155 30.75 18.57 12.84
C PRO A 155 29.30 18.97 13.20
N ASP A 156 29.05 20.24 13.46
CA ASP A 156 27.75 20.79 13.93
C ASP A 156 26.83 21.28 12.80
N GLY A 157 27.17 20.99 11.54
CA GLY A 157 26.45 21.47 10.36
C GLY A 157 25.13 20.74 10.14
N VAL A 158 24.06 21.50 9.91
CA VAL A 158 22.71 20.98 9.60
C VAL A 158 22.32 21.40 8.19
N TYR A 159 21.81 20.44 7.41
CA TYR A 159 21.18 20.68 6.12
C TYR A 159 19.68 20.41 6.26
N GLY A 160 18.83 21.30 5.75
CA GLY A 160 17.39 21.10 5.77
C GLY A 160 16.68 21.68 4.55
N LEU A 161 15.55 21.09 4.18
CA LEU A 161 14.67 21.57 3.11
C LEU A 161 13.20 21.42 3.48
N VAL A 162 12.36 22.27 2.88
CA VAL A 162 10.90 22.18 2.93
C VAL A 162 10.32 22.42 1.54
N GLN A 163 9.39 21.58 1.13
CA GLN A 163 8.70 21.65 -0.16
C GLN A 163 7.19 21.64 0.08
N CYS A 164 6.51 22.72 -0.32
CA CYS A 164 5.06 22.80 -0.34
C CYS A 164 4.50 22.26 -1.67
N LYS A 165 3.24 21.79 -1.65
CA LYS A 165 2.44 21.45 -2.82
C LYS A 165 2.32 22.69 -3.73
N GLY A 166 2.30 22.51 -5.06
CA GLY A 166 2.42 23.64 -5.99
C GLY A 166 1.14 24.44 -6.25
N ASP A 167 -0.02 23.98 -5.79
CA ASP A 167 -1.35 24.56 -6.02
C ASP A 167 -2.05 25.05 -4.74
N ILE A 168 -1.31 25.28 -3.64
CA ILE A 168 -1.86 25.77 -2.37
C ILE A 168 -1.47 27.23 -2.11
N SER A 169 -2.20 27.91 -1.22
CA SER A 169 -1.89 29.31 -0.89
C SER A 169 -0.57 29.44 -0.11
N LYS A 170 -0.04 30.67 -0.09
CA LYS A 170 1.13 31.00 0.76
C LYS A 170 0.87 30.74 2.24
N GLU A 171 -0.38 30.92 2.70
CA GLU A 171 -0.75 30.71 4.10
C GLU A 171 -0.94 29.22 4.44
N ASP A 172 -1.46 28.40 3.51
CA ASP A 172 -1.47 26.94 3.65
C ASP A 172 -0.06 26.37 3.75
N CYS A 173 0.85 26.87 2.90
CA CYS A 173 2.26 26.49 2.90
C CYS A 173 2.98 26.93 4.19
N LYS A 174 2.76 28.17 4.66
CA LYS A 174 3.25 28.69 5.95
C LYS A 174 2.76 27.86 7.13
N THR A 175 1.47 27.53 7.15
CA THR A 175 0.83 26.71 8.18
C THR A 175 1.45 25.31 8.20
N CYS A 176 1.48 24.63 7.05
CA CYS A 176 2.05 23.29 6.94
C CYS A 176 3.53 23.22 7.33
N ALA A 177 4.35 24.20 6.89
CA ALA A 177 5.76 24.26 7.25
C ALA A 177 5.97 24.49 8.76
N SER A 178 5.14 25.34 9.38
CA SER A 178 5.17 25.60 10.82
C SER A 178 4.75 24.37 11.63
N THR A 179 3.64 23.72 11.26
CA THR A 179 3.20 22.45 11.86
C THR A 179 4.25 21.35 11.72
N SER A 180 4.92 21.27 10.56
CA SER A 180 6.01 20.32 10.31
C SER A 180 7.18 20.52 11.27
N VAL A 181 7.59 21.76 11.54
CA VAL A 181 8.65 22.09 12.51
C VAL A 181 8.26 21.69 13.93
N THR A 182 7.03 22.01 14.36
CA THR A 182 6.55 21.65 15.70
C THR A 182 6.47 20.13 15.89
N GLU A 183 5.82 19.41 14.96
CA GLU A 183 5.60 17.97 15.09
C GLU A 183 6.86 17.13 14.87
N ILE A 184 7.82 17.58 14.04
CA ILE A 184 9.07 16.83 13.87
C ILE A 184 9.96 16.92 15.13
N GLY A 185 9.99 18.10 15.78
CA GLY A 185 10.69 18.27 17.07
C GLY A 185 10.06 17.46 18.20
N ARG A 186 8.72 17.41 18.26
CA ARG A 186 7.94 16.68 19.29
C ARG A 186 7.88 15.16 19.08
N ARG A 187 8.33 14.64 17.93
CA ARG A 187 8.29 13.19 17.61
C ARG A 187 9.65 12.56 17.38
N CYS A 188 10.60 13.29 16.78
CA CYS A 188 11.97 12.82 16.54
C CYS A 188 12.97 13.51 17.50
N HIS A 189 12.75 13.35 18.81
CA HIS A 189 13.54 14.00 19.86
C HIS A 189 15.05 13.71 19.75
N ASN A 190 15.89 14.75 19.76
CA ASN A 190 17.35 14.66 19.84
C ASN A 190 18.05 13.85 18.72
N LEU A 191 17.45 13.75 17.53
CA LEU A 191 18.02 13.02 16.39
C LEU A 191 18.62 13.97 15.34
N LYS A 192 19.71 13.55 14.69
CA LYS A 192 20.40 14.36 13.67
C LYS A 192 19.75 14.33 12.30
N GLU A 193 18.91 13.34 12.01
CA GLU A 193 18.20 13.24 10.74
C GLU A 193 16.74 12.83 10.97
N ALA A 194 15.81 13.64 10.46
CA ALA A 194 14.39 13.31 10.47
C ALA A 194 13.63 13.96 9.32
N ALA A 195 12.57 13.31 8.87
CA ALA A 195 11.63 13.85 7.87
C ALA A 195 10.16 13.63 8.28
N ILE A 196 9.30 14.56 7.88
CA ILE A 196 7.84 14.53 8.10
C ILE A 196 7.13 15.01 6.82
N GLY A 197 5.93 14.48 6.55
CA GLY A 197 5.14 14.88 5.37
C GLY A 197 3.64 14.90 5.62
N TYR A 198 2.98 15.87 5.01
CA TYR A 198 1.54 16.14 5.00
C TYR A 198 1.03 16.22 3.55
N ASP A 199 -0.27 16.46 3.35
CA ASP A 199 -0.79 16.64 1.97
C ASP A 199 -0.27 17.94 1.33
N ASN A 200 -0.12 18.99 2.15
CA ASN A 200 0.26 20.34 1.71
C ASN A 200 1.78 20.59 1.62
N CYS A 201 2.62 19.81 2.32
CA CYS A 201 4.07 20.00 2.32
C CYS A 201 4.82 18.81 2.92
N TRP A 202 6.13 18.75 2.69
CA TRP A 202 7.05 17.88 3.43
C TRP A 202 8.35 18.59 3.78
N LEU A 203 9.00 18.13 4.86
CA LEU A 203 10.21 18.71 5.45
C LEU A 203 11.19 17.59 5.84
N TRP A 204 12.49 17.82 5.59
CA TRP A 204 13.58 16.91 5.95
C TRP A 204 14.80 17.70 6.42
N TYR A 205 15.49 17.21 7.45
CA TYR A 205 16.83 17.67 7.84
C TYR A 205 17.79 16.49 8.07
N SER A 206 19.10 16.76 7.97
CA SER A 206 20.19 15.80 8.20
C SER A 206 21.50 16.48 8.62
N ASP A 207 22.39 15.73 9.27
CA ASP A 207 23.80 16.06 9.48
C ASP A 207 24.67 15.90 8.22
N LYS A 208 24.11 15.33 7.15
CA LYS A 208 24.77 15.08 5.86
C LYS A 208 24.21 15.99 4.78
N HIS A 209 25.00 16.25 3.74
CA HIS A 209 24.56 17.03 2.59
C HIS A 209 23.49 16.30 1.76
N VAL A 210 22.24 16.77 1.84
CA VAL A 210 21.08 16.15 1.17
C VAL A 210 20.74 16.75 -0.20
N PHE A 211 21.14 17.99 -0.51
CA PHE A 211 20.66 18.71 -1.69
C PHE A 211 21.13 18.13 -3.02
N SER A 212 20.29 18.31 -4.04
CA SER A 212 20.48 17.87 -5.43
C SER A 212 20.73 16.36 -5.59
N ARG A 213 20.37 15.57 -4.57
CA ARG A 213 20.46 14.11 -4.56
C ARG A 213 19.05 13.54 -4.44
N VAL A 214 18.68 12.68 -5.39
CA VAL A 214 17.40 11.98 -5.35
C VAL A 214 17.35 11.03 -4.17
N ASN A 215 16.32 11.16 -3.33
CA ASN A 215 15.92 10.20 -2.32
C ASN A 215 14.57 9.60 -2.76
N ASP A 216 14.66 8.54 -3.57
CA ASP A 216 13.54 7.74 -4.13
C ASP A 216 13.08 6.64 -3.15
N VAL A 217 13.56 6.65 -1.90
CA VAL A 217 13.09 5.76 -0.84
C VAL A 217 11.66 6.13 -0.45
N ARG A 218 10.70 5.30 -0.88
CA ARG A 218 9.26 5.41 -0.57
C ARG A 218 9.04 5.48 0.95
N ARG A 219 8.44 6.58 1.41
CA ARG A 219 8.07 6.87 2.80
C ARG A 219 6.58 6.68 3.08
N ALA A 220 5.75 6.88 2.06
CA ALA A 220 4.33 6.54 2.10
C ALA A 220 3.88 5.93 0.78
N VAL A 221 2.97 4.97 0.89
CA VAL A 221 2.26 4.34 -0.22
C VAL A 221 0.80 4.25 0.23
N LEU A 222 -0.10 4.86 -0.53
CA LEU A 222 -1.54 4.87 -0.27
C LEU A 222 -2.26 4.44 -1.55
N SER A 223 -3.35 3.70 -1.41
CA SER A 223 -4.22 3.32 -2.52
C SER A 223 -5.68 3.32 -2.08
N SER A 224 -6.58 3.59 -3.01
CA SER A 224 -8.02 3.48 -2.75
C SER A 224 -8.38 2.03 -2.46
N VAL A 225 -9.33 1.83 -1.54
CA VAL A 225 -9.96 0.52 -1.35
C VAL A 225 -10.77 0.13 -2.59
N GLN A 226 -11.37 1.10 -3.27
CA GLN A 226 -12.21 0.91 -4.45
C GLN A 226 -11.37 0.64 -5.70
N SER A 227 -11.83 -0.32 -6.50
CA SER A 227 -11.26 -0.64 -7.81
C SER A 227 -12.09 -0.04 -8.95
N VAL A 228 -11.44 0.27 -10.06
CA VAL A 228 -12.10 0.71 -11.30
C VAL A 228 -12.71 -0.48 -12.05
N SER A 229 -13.72 -0.22 -12.88
CA SER A 229 -14.42 -1.25 -13.66
C SER A 229 -13.57 -1.89 -14.76
N ASP A 230 -12.69 -1.10 -15.40
CA ASP A 230 -11.69 -1.59 -16.36
C ASP A 230 -10.29 -1.11 -15.94
N PRO A 231 -9.51 -1.96 -15.25
CA PRO A 231 -8.14 -1.65 -14.87
C PRO A 231 -7.20 -1.41 -16.06
N VAL A 232 -7.39 -2.09 -17.19
CA VAL A 232 -6.44 -2.05 -18.32
C VAL A 232 -6.50 -0.69 -19.00
N ILE A 233 -7.71 -0.25 -19.39
CA ILE A 233 -7.93 1.05 -20.02
C ILE A 233 -7.57 2.19 -19.05
N PHE A 234 -7.96 2.07 -17.78
CA PHE A 234 -7.67 3.08 -16.77
C PHE A 234 -6.18 3.22 -16.46
N ASN A 235 -5.47 2.10 -16.26
CA ASN A 235 -4.02 2.12 -16.00
C ASN A 235 -3.25 2.68 -17.20
N GLY A 236 -3.66 2.36 -18.44
CA GLY A 236 -3.06 2.93 -19.66
C GLY A 236 -3.14 4.45 -19.67
N HIS A 237 -4.35 5.00 -19.60
CA HIS A 237 -4.56 6.45 -19.55
C HIS A 237 -3.89 7.11 -18.33
N LEU A 238 -3.82 6.43 -17.18
CA LEU A 238 -3.10 6.91 -16.00
C LEU A 238 -1.59 7.03 -16.27
N VAL A 239 -0.97 6.01 -16.89
CA VAL A 239 0.47 5.98 -17.17
C VAL A 239 0.85 7.03 -18.21
N ASP A 240 0.06 7.19 -19.28
CA ASP A 240 0.29 8.22 -20.29
C ASP A 240 0.18 9.63 -19.72
N LEU A 241 -0.89 9.90 -18.96
CA LEU A 241 -1.07 11.15 -18.23
C LEU A 241 0.12 11.40 -17.29
N MET A 242 0.45 10.44 -16.42
CA MET A 242 1.55 10.57 -15.46
C MET A 242 2.92 10.79 -16.12
N ASN A 243 3.21 10.16 -17.26
CA ASN A 243 4.45 10.39 -18.01
C ASN A 243 4.52 11.79 -18.64
N ASN A 244 3.40 12.27 -19.20
CA ASN A 244 3.28 13.62 -19.75
C ASN A 244 3.47 14.67 -18.64
N LEU A 245 2.67 14.57 -17.56
CA LEU A 245 2.77 15.49 -16.41
C LEU A 245 4.16 15.46 -15.78
N SER A 246 4.84 14.29 -15.73
CA SER A 246 6.19 14.19 -15.17
C SER A 246 7.23 14.93 -15.99
N SER A 247 7.12 14.85 -17.32
CA SER A 247 8.03 15.55 -18.24
C SER A 247 7.83 17.07 -18.14
N LYS A 248 6.56 17.51 -18.01
CA LYS A 248 6.19 18.91 -17.81
C LYS A 248 6.59 19.46 -16.43
N ALA A 249 6.46 18.67 -15.37
CA ALA A 249 6.92 19.04 -14.03
C ALA A 249 8.44 19.11 -13.96
N ALA A 250 9.14 18.17 -14.61
CA ALA A 250 10.60 18.13 -14.60
C ALA A 250 11.25 19.37 -15.23
N SER A 251 10.68 19.92 -16.32
CA SER A 251 11.16 21.16 -16.95
C SER A 251 10.68 22.43 -16.22
N THR A 252 9.49 22.42 -15.61
CA THR A 252 8.92 23.61 -14.93
C THR A 252 9.71 23.98 -13.66
N SER A 253 9.92 25.28 -13.43
CA SER A 253 10.69 25.81 -12.29
C SER A 253 10.05 25.60 -10.91
N SER A 254 8.75 25.30 -10.85
CA SER A 254 8.01 24.88 -9.65
C SER A 254 8.23 23.41 -9.29
N ARG A 255 8.77 22.60 -10.23
CA ARG A 255 8.85 21.13 -10.15
C ARG A 255 7.51 20.42 -9.86
N PHE A 256 6.39 21.06 -10.22
CA PHE A 256 5.02 20.61 -9.93
C PHE A 256 4.15 20.69 -11.18
N THR A 257 3.27 19.72 -11.42
CA THR A 257 2.23 19.77 -12.45
C THR A 257 1.02 18.91 -12.07
N THR A 258 -0.17 19.37 -12.45
CA THR A 258 -1.45 18.65 -12.34
C THR A 258 -2.10 18.51 -13.73
N GLY A 259 -3.03 17.57 -13.86
CA GLY A 259 -3.81 17.37 -15.08
C GLY A 259 -4.97 16.40 -14.90
N LYS A 260 -5.87 16.38 -15.88
CA LYS A 260 -6.96 15.39 -16.02
C LYS A 260 -6.75 14.60 -17.32
N SER A 261 -7.15 13.33 -17.36
CA SER A 261 -7.35 12.63 -18.63
C SER A 261 -8.55 13.22 -19.39
N GLU A 262 -8.45 13.31 -20.71
CA GLU A 262 -9.54 13.78 -21.59
C GLU A 262 -10.60 12.69 -21.81
N PHE A 263 -10.22 11.41 -21.67
CA PHE A 263 -11.05 10.26 -22.00
C PHE A 263 -11.82 9.68 -20.80
N MET A 264 -11.43 10.04 -19.57
CA MET A 264 -12.04 9.54 -18.34
C MET A 264 -11.69 10.41 -17.12
N ASP A 265 -12.43 10.24 -16.02
CA ASP A 265 -12.14 10.87 -14.73
C ASP A 265 -10.92 10.25 -14.03
N ILE A 266 -9.73 10.57 -14.57
CA ILE A 266 -8.45 10.47 -13.86
C ILE A 266 -7.96 11.88 -13.62
N TYR A 267 -7.81 12.27 -12.36
CA TYR A 267 -7.15 13.49 -11.93
C TYR A 267 -5.76 13.09 -11.40
N SER A 268 -4.70 13.78 -11.82
CA SER A 268 -3.32 13.42 -11.50
C SER A 268 -2.47 14.62 -11.11
N MET A 269 -1.50 14.38 -10.23
CA MET A 269 -0.54 15.34 -9.72
C MET A 269 0.83 14.68 -9.56
N VAL A 270 1.88 15.39 -9.99
CA VAL A 270 3.26 14.97 -9.82
C VAL A 270 4.11 16.14 -9.32
N GLN A 271 5.02 15.86 -8.40
CA GLN A 271 5.93 16.86 -7.84
C GLN A 271 7.27 16.25 -7.43
N CYS A 272 8.36 16.98 -7.66
CA CYS A 272 9.65 16.71 -7.04
C CYS A 272 10.18 17.94 -6.27
N THR A 273 11.22 17.77 -5.45
CA THR A 273 11.84 18.88 -4.72
C THR A 273 12.64 19.81 -5.67
N ARG A 274 12.52 21.13 -5.45
CA ARG A 274 13.07 22.16 -6.36
C ARG A 274 14.59 22.31 -6.36
N ASP A 275 15.31 21.55 -5.53
CA ASP A 275 16.77 21.40 -5.57
C ASP A 275 17.27 20.38 -6.62
N LEU A 276 16.36 19.63 -7.26
CA LEU A 276 16.70 18.66 -8.30
C LEU A 276 16.81 19.29 -9.70
N SER A 277 17.83 18.85 -10.44
CA SER A 277 17.90 19.03 -11.89
C SER A 277 16.74 18.31 -12.60
N GLU A 278 16.44 18.72 -13.84
CA GLU A 278 15.34 18.17 -14.65
C GLU A 278 15.42 16.63 -14.78
N ASN A 279 16.57 16.08 -15.18
CA ASN A 279 16.76 14.63 -15.29
C ASN A 279 16.61 13.91 -13.93
N SER A 280 17.10 14.50 -12.84
CA SER A 280 16.95 13.93 -11.49
C SER A 280 15.49 13.95 -11.03
N CYS A 281 14.75 15.01 -11.34
CA CYS A 281 13.32 15.12 -11.11
C CYS A 281 12.55 14.06 -11.91
N LEU A 282 12.77 13.99 -13.23
CA LEU A 282 12.08 13.07 -14.13
C LEU A 282 12.33 11.60 -13.74
N ARG A 283 13.58 11.24 -13.41
CA ARG A 283 13.91 9.91 -12.88
C ARG A 283 13.14 9.62 -11.59
N CYS A 284 13.22 10.53 -10.62
CA CYS A 284 12.56 10.40 -9.33
C CYS A 284 11.03 10.25 -9.45
N LEU A 285 10.38 11.01 -10.36
CA LEU A 285 8.95 10.87 -10.65
C LEU A 285 8.64 9.51 -11.29
N LYS A 286 9.40 9.08 -12.29
CA LYS A 286 9.23 7.78 -12.95
C LYS A 286 9.42 6.59 -12.00
N GLU A 287 10.37 6.66 -11.06
CA GLU A 287 10.55 5.64 -10.00
C GLU A 287 9.33 5.52 -9.06
N MET A 288 8.60 6.62 -8.83
CA MET A 288 7.38 6.58 -8.01
C MET A 288 6.18 6.08 -8.83
N ILE A 289 6.05 6.50 -10.09
CA ILE A 289 4.98 6.06 -11.02
C ILE A 289 5.12 4.58 -11.35
N GLY A 290 6.34 4.09 -11.58
CA GLY A 290 6.65 2.67 -11.77
C GLY A 290 6.33 1.78 -10.55
N TYR A 291 5.94 2.37 -9.42
CA TYR A 291 5.41 1.64 -8.27
C TYR A 291 3.87 1.55 -8.23
N PHE A 292 3.14 2.32 -9.05
CA PHE A 292 1.67 2.22 -9.13
C PHE A 292 1.18 0.81 -9.48
N PRO A 293 1.76 0.08 -10.47
CA PRO A 293 1.37 -1.31 -10.77
C PRO A 293 1.61 -2.30 -9.62
N ARG A 294 2.30 -1.89 -8.54
CA ARG A 294 2.54 -2.71 -7.35
C ARG A 294 1.74 -2.29 -6.12
N CYS A 295 1.27 -1.04 -6.02
CA CYS A 295 0.50 -0.55 -4.88
C CYS A 295 -0.99 -0.34 -5.15
N CYS A 296 -1.30 -0.04 -6.40
CA CYS A 296 -2.42 0.79 -6.78
C CYS A 296 -3.07 0.29 -8.08
N ASP A 297 -2.64 -0.86 -8.58
CA ASP A 297 -3.15 -1.49 -9.80
C ASP A 297 -4.67 -1.62 -9.78
N GLY A 298 -5.33 -1.05 -10.81
CA GLY A 298 -6.79 -1.04 -10.92
C GLY A 298 -7.52 -0.34 -9.77
N LYS A 299 -6.87 0.53 -8.99
CA LYS A 299 -7.51 1.32 -7.91
C LYS A 299 -7.94 2.69 -8.41
N GLU A 300 -9.08 3.18 -7.90
CA GLU A 300 -9.64 4.50 -8.24
C GLU A 300 -8.78 5.70 -7.78
N GLY A 301 -7.77 5.45 -6.96
CA GLY A 301 -6.81 6.44 -6.49
C GLY A 301 -5.56 5.77 -5.94
N GLY A 302 -4.44 6.48 -5.99
CA GLY A 302 -3.14 5.97 -5.57
C GLY A 302 -2.11 7.07 -5.39
N ARG A 303 -1.25 6.93 -4.38
CA ARG A 303 -0.20 7.90 -4.06
C ARG A 303 1.07 7.21 -3.60
N VAL A 304 2.20 7.67 -4.13
CA VAL A 304 3.53 7.23 -3.73
C VAL A 304 4.37 8.46 -3.39
N ILE A 305 4.96 8.46 -2.19
CA ILE A 305 5.75 9.59 -1.67
C ILE A 305 7.12 9.09 -1.22
N SER A 306 8.17 9.79 -1.61
CA SER A 306 9.55 9.70 -1.13
C SER A 306 9.99 11.06 -0.56
N LEU A 307 11.25 11.24 -0.14
CA LEU A 307 11.71 12.56 0.32
C LEU A 307 11.95 13.55 -0.82
N SER A 308 12.18 13.03 -2.04
CA SER A 308 12.39 13.85 -3.24
C SER A 308 11.16 13.98 -4.14
N CYS A 309 10.18 13.06 -4.09
CA CYS A 309 9.03 13.06 -5.01
C CYS A 309 7.71 12.65 -4.36
N ASN A 310 6.61 13.17 -4.91
CA ASN A 310 5.23 12.89 -4.53
C ASN A 310 4.40 12.77 -5.82
N VAL A 311 3.77 11.63 -6.04
CA VAL A 311 2.88 11.40 -7.19
C VAL A 311 1.54 10.88 -6.67
N ARG A 312 0.43 11.44 -7.16
CA ARG A 312 -0.94 11.14 -6.71
C ARG A 312 -1.89 11.13 -7.89
N TYR A 313 -2.78 10.15 -7.94
CA TYR A 313 -3.97 10.21 -8.79
C TYR A 313 -5.22 9.83 -7.99
N GLU A 314 -6.37 10.29 -8.45
CA GLU A 314 -7.70 10.02 -7.89
C GLU A 314 -8.77 10.11 -9.00
N LYS A 315 -9.94 9.52 -8.79
CA LYS A 315 -11.12 9.64 -9.66
C LYS A 315 -11.88 10.97 -9.52
N TYR A 316 -11.46 11.83 -8.61
CA TYR A 316 -12.06 13.15 -8.30
C TYR A 316 -10.96 14.21 -8.22
N SER A 317 -11.29 15.50 -8.44
CA SER A 317 -10.29 16.56 -8.32
C SER A 317 -9.87 16.79 -6.86
N PHE A 318 -8.55 16.85 -6.64
CA PHE A 318 -7.90 17.12 -5.35
C PHE A 318 -6.86 18.26 -5.46
N PHE A 319 -6.95 19.05 -6.53
CA PHE A 319 -6.09 20.21 -6.78
C PHE A 319 -6.92 21.42 -7.22
N GLN A 320 -6.38 22.62 -7.00
CA GLN A 320 -7.02 23.84 -7.46
C GLN A 320 -6.91 23.93 -8.98
N SER A 321 -8.04 23.76 -9.67
CA SER A 321 -8.11 23.85 -11.13
C SER A 321 -7.78 25.27 -11.59
N SER A 322 -6.72 25.43 -12.39
CA SER A 322 -6.55 26.63 -13.21
C SER A 322 -7.76 26.74 -14.17
N SER A 323 -8.41 27.91 -14.18
CA SER A 323 -9.74 28.07 -14.76
C SER A 323 -9.79 27.82 -16.27
N GLN A 324 -10.56 26.82 -16.68
CA GLN A 324 -11.16 26.73 -18.01
C GLN A 324 -12.69 26.83 -17.87
N SER A 325 -13.35 27.37 -18.90
CA SER A 325 -14.74 27.84 -18.85
C SER A 325 -15.78 26.73 -18.87
N LEU A 326 -16.80 26.85 -18.01
CA LEU A 326 -17.96 25.96 -17.93
C LEU A 326 -18.89 26.06 -19.15
N PRO A 327 -19.31 24.93 -19.74
CA PRO A 327 -20.62 24.79 -20.38
C PRO A 327 -21.76 24.81 -19.33
N PRO A 328 -23.01 25.12 -19.72
CA PRO A 328 -24.13 25.26 -18.77
C PRO A 328 -24.60 23.92 -18.15
N PRO A 329 -25.24 23.95 -16.97
CA PRO A 329 -25.58 22.74 -16.21
C PRO A 329 -26.84 22.01 -16.70
N ALA A 330 -26.80 20.68 -16.66
CA ALA A 330 -27.97 19.81 -16.68
C ALA A 330 -28.32 19.35 -15.24
N SER A 331 -29.61 19.08 -14.96
CA SER A 331 -30.14 19.03 -13.60
C SER A 331 -30.26 17.64 -12.97
N VAL A 332 -29.71 17.51 -11.76
CA VAL A 332 -30.28 16.86 -10.55
C VAL A 332 -31.10 15.57 -10.72
N ALA A 333 -30.57 14.48 -10.14
CA ALA A 333 -31.32 13.45 -9.41
C ALA A 333 -30.57 13.10 -8.11
N ALA A 334 -31.25 12.61 -7.07
CA ALA A 334 -30.75 12.65 -5.67
C ALA A 334 -30.37 11.29 -5.05
N SER A 335 -29.52 11.34 -4.02
CA SER A 335 -29.10 10.23 -3.13
C SER A 335 -30.22 9.81 -2.13
N PRO A 336 -30.09 8.67 -1.39
CA PRO A 336 -29.14 8.49 -0.26
C PRO A 336 -28.27 7.20 -0.36
N LEU A 337 -27.13 6.95 0.30
CA LEU A 337 -26.41 7.42 1.52
C LEU A 337 -26.62 6.52 2.79
N LEU A 338 -25.51 6.16 3.47
CA LEU A 338 -25.31 5.34 4.70
C LEU A 338 -25.29 3.79 4.51
N SER A 339 -24.50 2.98 5.24
CA SER A 339 -23.47 3.26 6.28
C SER A 339 -22.41 2.15 6.49
N LEU A 340 -21.22 2.57 6.97
CA LEU A 340 -20.29 1.98 7.97
C LEU A 340 -20.90 0.90 8.91
N LEU A 341 -20.21 -0.11 9.49
CA LEU A 341 -18.78 -0.50 9.68
C LEU A 341 -18.69 -2.07 9.62
N ASP A 342 -17.68 -2.88 10.03
CA ASP A 342 -16.40 -2.77 10.78
C ASP A 342 -15.42 -3.92 10.37
N GLY A 343 -14.27 -4.12 11.04
CA GLY A 343 -13.44 -5.35 10.93
C GLY A 343 -12.02 -5.26 11.53
N THR A 344 -11.71 -6.06 12.56
CA THR A 344 -10.43 -6.03 13.31
C THR A 344 -9.29 -6.89 12.74
N ILE A 345 -8.05 -6.56 13.13
CA ILE A 345 -6.82 -7.26 12.72
C ILE A 345 -6.41 -8.32 13.76
N SER A 346 -6.10 -9.52 13.29
CA SER A 346 -5.52 -10.62 14.09
C SER A 346 -4.14 -11.02 13.54
N ILE A 347 -3.15 -11.17 14.42
CA ILE A 347 -1.78 -11.60 14.06
C ILE A 347 -1.61 -13.08 14.41
N GLY A 348 -1.32 -13.91 13.40
CA GLY A 348 -0.92 -15.30 13.59
C GLY A 348 0.60 -15.47 13.43
N ARG A 349 1.25 -16.12 14.41
CA ARG A 349 2.46 -16.90 14.14
C ARG A 349 2.03 -18.24 13.55
N ASP A 350 2.82 -18.79 12.61
CA ASP A 350 3.36 -20.15 12.62
C ASP A 350 4.06 -20.50 11.30
N GLY A 351 4.90 -21.53 11.32
CA GLY A 351 5.88 -21.85 10.27
C GLY A 351 5.30 -22.54 9.03
N LEU A 352 4.66 -21.78 8.14
CA LEU A 352 4.15 -22.24 6.84
C LEU A 352 4.84 -21.54 5.65
N PRO A 353 4.86 -22.13 4.43
CA PRO A 353 5.64 -21.62 3.30
C PRO A 353 5.22 -20.23 2.83
N PHE A 354 6.17 -19.49 2.24
CA PHE A 354 5.99 -18.11 1.76
C PHE A 354 4.87 -18.00 0.72
N ARG A 355 3.74 -17.42 1.14
CA ARG A 355 2.57 -17.13 0.30
C ARG A 355 2.72 -15.79 -0.40
N VAL A 356 2.46 -15.75 -1.71
CA VAL A 356 2.41 -14.51 -2.51
C VAL A 356 1.16 -14.54 -3.41
N ARG A 357 0.69 -13.38 -3.89
CA ARG A 357 -0.43 -13.24 -4.83
C ARG A 357 0.08 -12.84 -6.21
N LEU A 358 -0.60 -13.24 -7.28
CA LEU A 358 -0.42 -12.71 -8.64
C LEU A 358 -1.74 -12.15 -9.16
N SER A 359 -1.71 -10.94 -9.71
CA SER A 359 -2.52 -10.61 -10.88
C SER A 359 -1.80 -11.12 -12.15
N GLU A 360 -2.56 -11.49 -13.18
CA GLU A 360 -2.01 -11.89 -14.47
C GLU A 360 -1.42 -10.69 -15.23
N ALA A 361 -0.49 -10.96 -16.14
CA ALA A 361 0.11 -9.96 -17.02
C ALA A 361 0.19 -10.47 -18.47
N ASP A 362 -0.12 -9.59 -19.42
CA ASP A 362 0.31 -9.59 -20.82
C ASP A 362 -0.08 -8.22 -21.44
N ASN A 363 0.70 -7.57 -22.31
CA ASN A 363 2.12 -7.80 -22.64
C ASN A 363 2.76 -6.49 -23.18
N SER A 364 3.83 -6.01 -22.53
CA SER A 364 5.00 -5.37 -23.18
C SER A 364 6.09 -5.02 -22.15
N ASP A 365 7.33 -5.44 -22.44
CA ASP A 365 8.62 -4.91 -21.96
C ASP A 365 8.92 -4.78 -20.45
N ALA A 366 8.12 -5.38 -19.55
CA ALA A 366 8.37 -5.37 -18.10
C ALA A 366 8.50 -6.77 -17.48
N ASN A 367 9.50 -7.56 -17.92
CA ASN A 367 9.75 -8.94 -17.45
C ASN A 367 9.92 -9.03 -15.90
N PRO A 368 8.94 -9.59 -15.15
CA PRO A 368 8.92 -9.51 -13.70
C PRO A 368 9.67 -10.67 -13.03
N ILE A 369 10.35 -10.40 -11.92
CA ILE A 369 11.02 -11.44 -11.12
C ILE A 369 9.97 -12.29 -10.40
N LEU A 370 9.88 -13.55 -10.79
CA LEU A 370 8.99 -14.56 -10.20
C LEU A 370 9.68 -15.40 -9.11
N GLN A 371 11.02 -15.45 -9.09
CA GLN A 371 11.77 -16.05 -7.99
C GLN A 371 13.10 -15.33 -7.77
N THR A 372 13.45 -15.07 -6.51
CA THR A 372 14.84 -14.87 -6.11
C THR A 372 15.09 -15.63 -4.81
N TYR A 373 16.24 -16.27 -4.73
CA TYR A 373 16.78 -16.83 -3.50
C TYR A 373 18.30 -16.66 -3.47
N CYS A 374 18.77 -15.86 -2.51
CA CYS A 374 20.17 -15.74 -2.16
C CYS A 374 20.47 -16.78 -1.07
N GLY A 375 21.38 -17.71 -1.34
CA GLY A 375 21.71 -18.80 -0.43
C GLY A 375 22.48 -18.35 0.80
N ASP A 376 22.12 -18.91 1.95
CA ASP A 376 22.71 -18.63 3.27
C ASP A 376 24.14 -19.19 3.45
N SER A 377 24.67 -19.86 2.42
CA SER A 377 26.07 -20.30 2.35
C SER A 377 27.04 -19.11 2.35
N ALA A 378 28.27 -19.36 2.81
CA ALA A 378 29.31 -18.34 2.97
C ALA A 378 29.49 -17.49 1.71
N ASN A 379 29.64 -16.18 1.86
CA ASN A 379 29.90 -15.28 0.73
C ASN A 379 31.30 -15.52 0.16
N TYR A 380 31.45 -15.43 -1.16
CA TYR A 380 32.77 -15.46 -1.79
C TYR A 380 33.47 -14.09 -1.67
N THR A 381 34.80 -14.10 -1.59
CA THR A 381 35.61 -12.88 -1.62
C THR A 381 35.85 -12.44 -3.06
N SER A 382 36.10 -11.15 -3.28
CA SER A 382 36.47 -10.69 -4.63
C SER A 382 37.92 -11.02 -4.95
N GLY A 383 38.18 -11.40 -6.20
CA GLY A 383 39.40 -12.06 -6.62
C GLY A 383 39.47 -13.54 -6.23
N SER A 384 38.42 -14.13 -5.65
CA SER A 384 38.43 -15.57 -5.34
C SER A 384 38.43 -16.44 -6.60
N PRO A 385 38.96 -17.68 -6.53
CA PRO A 385 38.89 -18.59 -7.66
C PRO A 385 37.44 -18.97 -7.98
N PHE A 386 36.55 -19.07 -6.99
CA PHE A 386 35.10 -19.20 -7.22
C PHE A 386 34.50 -18.02 -8.01
N GLU A 387 34.77 -16.76 -7.65
CA GLU A 387 34.31 -15.59 -8.42
C GLU A 387 34.83 -15.63 -9.87
N THR A 388 36.10 -16.04 -10.04
CA THR A 388 36.74 -16.23 -11.35
C THR A 388 36.06 -17.34 -12.17
N ASN A 389 35.71 -18.46 -11.54
CA ASN A 389 35.02 -19.59 -12.18
C ASN A 389 33.57 -19.23 -12.54
N LEU A 390 32.87 -18.50 -11.67
CA LEU A 390 31.51 -18.00 -11.90
C LEU A 390 31.47 -17.00 -13.09
N ASN A 391 32.44 -16.09 -13.16
CA ASN A 391 32.58 -15.13 -14.26
C ASN A 391 32.89 -15.81 -15.62
N ARG A 392 33.46 -17.02 -15.63
CA ARG A 392 33.64 -17.86 -16.83
C ARG A 392 32.40 -18.70 -17.15
N LEU A 393 31.71 -19.18 -16.12
CA LEU A 393 30.50 -20.00 -16.23
C LEU A 393 29.33 -19.20 -16.83
N LEU A 394 29.03 -18.01 -16.31
CA LEU A 394 27.83 -17.26 -16.69
C LEU A 394 27.73 -16.97 -18.21
N PRO A 395 28.76 -16.46 -18.91
CA PRO A 395 28.69 -16.25 -20.36
C PRO A 395 28.39 -17.52 -21.15
N ILE A 396 28.92 -18.67 -20.73
CA ILE A 396 28.77 -19.95 -21.43
C ILE A 396 27.35 -20.51 -21.23
N LEU A 397 26.77 -20.35 -20.04
CA LEU A 397 25.35 -20.64 -19.81
C LEU A 397 24.46 -19.79 -20.75
N LEU A 398 24.77 -18.50 -20.91
CA LEU A 398 23.96 -17.58 -21.71
C LEU A 398 24.11 -17.71 -23.22
N ASP A 399 25.27 -18.16 -23.74
CA ASP A 399 25.41 -18.45 -25.17
C ASP A 399 24.71 -19.77 -25.56
N ASN A 400 24.70 -20.76 -24.68
CA ASN A 400 24.16 -22.09 -24.98
C ASN A 400 22.68 -22.23 -24.63
N GLY A 401 22.23 -21.66 -23.52
CA GLY A 401 20.84 -21.76 -23.04
C GLY A 401 19.77 -21.41 -24.10
N PRO A 402 19.87 -20.25 -24.78
CA PRO A 402 18.95 -19.87 -25.85
C PRO A 402 18.93 -20.81 -27.05
N ARG A 403 20.06 -21.48 -27.36
CA ARG A 403 20.18 -22.40 -28.50
C ARG A 403 19.44 -23.73 -28.27
N THR A 404 19.22 -24.11 -27.00
CA THR A 404 18.76 -25.45 -26.60
C THR A 404 17.57 -25.44 -25.65
N GLY A 405 17.11 -24.26 -25.20
CA GLY A 405 16.13 -24.09 -24.12
C GLY A 405 16.66 -24.44 -22.71
N PHE A 406 17.81 -25.11 -22.60
CA PHE A 406 18.43 -25.53 -21.35
C PHE A 406 19.92 -25.78 -21.51
N TYR A 407 20.72 -25.31 -20.56
CA TYR A 407 22.14 -25.68 -20.50
C TYR A 407 22.64 -25.74 -19.05
N LYS A 408 23.49 -26.73 -18.75
CA LYS A 408 24.21 -26.84 -17.46
C LYS A 408 25.70 -27.01 -17.68
N ALA A 409 26.50 -26.40 -16.81
CA ALA A 409 27.96 -26.48 -16.86
C ALA A 409 28.59 -26.37 -15.46
N THR A 410 29.85 -26.81 -15.37
CA THR A 410 30.68 -26.70 -14.18
C THR A 410 32.04 -26.13 -14.57
N PHE A 411 32.51 -25.10 -13.85
CA PHE A 411 33.82 -24.48 -14.05
C PHE A 411 34.67 -24.53 -12.78
N GLY A 412 35.97 -24.78 -12.95
CA GLY A 412 36.94 -24.84 -11.85
C GLY A 412 37.24 -26.26 -11.34
N ASN A 413 38.10 -26.32 -10.33
CA ASN A 413 38.59 -27.55 -9.70
C ASN A 413 38.48 -27.45 -8.17
N GLY A 414 38.51 -28.60 -7.48
CA GLY A 414 38.45 -28.65 -6.02
C GLY A 414 37.18 -27.98 -5.43
N PHE A 415 37.37 -27.24 -4.35
CA PHE A 415 36.31 -26.52 -3.62
C PHE A 415 35.83 -25.23 -4.31
N ASP A 416 36.59 -24.72 -5.28
CA ASP A 416 36.27 -23.49 -6.02
C ASP A 416 35.33 -23.70 -7.21
N LYS A 417 34.78 -24.91 -7.38
CA LYS A 417 33.89 -25.25 -8.49
C LYS A 417 32.61 -24.43 -8.48
N ALA A 418 32.37 -23.70 -9.57
CA ALA A 418 31.10 -23.08 -9.86
C ALA A 418 30.25 -24.04 -10.71
N TYR A 419 29.12 -24.49 -10.16
CA TYR A 419 28.09 -25.27 -10.85
C TYR A 419 26.96 -24.33 -11.26
N GLY A 420 26.42 -24.45 -12.47
CA GLY A 420 25.30 -23.62 -12.88
C GLY A 420 24.44 -24.21 -13.99
N LEU A 421 23.19 -23.77 -14.05
CA LEU A 421 22.27 -24.06 -15.15
C LEU A 421 21.41 -22.84 -15.51
N VAL A 422 20.88 -22.89 -16.73
CA VAL A 422 19.79 -22.04 -17.23
C VAL A 422 18.72 -22.92 -17.85
N GLN A 423 17.45 -22.54 -17.66
CA GLN A 423 16.28 -23.17 -18.26
C GLN A 423 15.36 -22.06 -18.77
N CYS A 424 14.88 -22.16 -20.00
CA CYS A 424 13.84 -21.29 -20.54
C CYS A 424 12.49 -22.01 -20.62
N ARG A 425 11.39 -21.26 -20.72
CA ARG A 425 10.05 -21.79 -20.97
C ARG A 425 10.06 -22.58 -22.29
N GLY A 426 9.29 -23.67 -22.40
CA GLY A 426 9.41 -24.60 -23.54
C GLY A 426 8.77 -24.12 -24.85
N ASP A 427 8.03 -23.01 -24.80
CA ASP A 427 7.20 -22.48 -25.89
C ASP A 427 7.66 -21.14 -26.49
N ILE A 428 8.73 -20.55 -25.95
CA ILE A 428 9.20 -19.20 -26.33
C ILE A 428 10.31 -19.22 -27.38
N SER A 429 10.57 -18.08 -28.03
CA SER A 429 11.64 -17.99 -29.02
C SER A 429 13.04 -17.95 -28.39
N PHE A 430 14.05 -18.22 -29.23
CA PHE A 430 15.47 -17.99 -28.90
C PHE A 430 15.70 -16.58 -28.34
N LYS A 431 15.02 -15.56 -28.90
CA LYS A 431 15.22 -14.15 -28.56
C LYS A 431 14.67 -13.82 -27.17
N ASP A 432 13.46 -14.27 -26.86
CA ASP A 432 12.83 -14.07 -25.55
C ASP A 432 13.63 -14.77 -24.43
N CYS A 433 14.12 -15.99 -24.73
CA CYS A 433 15.01 -16.72 -23.84
C CYS A 433 16.34 -15.98 -23.62
N GLN A 434 16.98 -15.48 -24.67
CA GLN A 434 18.22 -14.71 -24.59
C GLN A 434 18.07 -13.44 -23.76
N ASP A 435 17.05 -12.63 -24.05
CA ASP A 435 16.82 -11.36 -23.34
C ASP A 435 16.46 -11.60 -21.88
N CYS A 436 15.64 -12.61 -21.59
CA CYS A 436 15.35 -13.02 -20.22
C CYS A 436 16.62 -13.41 -19.45
N LEU A 437 17.54 -14.16 -20.08
CA LEU A 437 18.75 -14.62 -19.40
C LEU A 437 19.79 -13.51 -19.20
N GLU A 438 19.92 -12.52 -20.09
CA GLU A 438 20.74 -11.32 -19.85
C GLU A 438 20.15 -10.43 -18.74
N ILE A 439 18.82 -10.28 -18.68
CA ILE A 439 18.13 -9.65 -17.54
C ILE A 439 18.43 -10.41 -16.24
N ALA A 440 18.37 -11.74 -16.26
CA ALA A 440 18.70 -12.58 -15.09
C ALA A 440 20.15 -12.40 -14.63
N LYS A 441 21.12 -12.45 -15.56
CA LYS A 441 22.57 -12.25 -15.30
C LYS A 441 22.89 -10.87 -14.74
N SER A 442 22.24 -9.81 -15.22
CA SER A 442 22.45 -8.46 -14.67
C SER A 442 21.83 -8.31 -13.27
N GLN A 443 20.64 -8.84 -13.04
CA GLN A 443 19.92 -8.70 -11.77
C GLN A 443 20.45 -9.62 -10.65
N ILE A 444 20.97 -10.81 -10.97
CA ILE A 444 21.41 -11.80 -9.97
C ILE A 444 22.59 -11.28 -9.13
N LEU A 445 23.55 -10.57 -9.74
CA LEU A 445 24.71 -10.01 -9.06
C LEU A 445 24.35 -8.79 -8.19
N ILE A 446 23.37 -8.01 -8.62
CA ILE A 446 22.85 -6.84 -7.86
C ILE A 446 22.05 -7.31 -6.64
N ARG A 447 21.23 -8.36 -6.78
CA ARG A 447 20.28 -8.81 -5.75
C ARG A 447 20.86 -9.80 -4.75
N CYS A 448 21.82 -10.62 -5.18
CA CYS A 448 22.51 -11.58 -4.33
C CYS A 448 24.04 -11.34 -4.35
N PRO A 449 24.51 -10.15 -3.94
CA PRO A 449 25.91 -9.76 -4.05
C PRO A 449 26.82 -10.73 -3.28
N LYS A 450 27.83 -11.27 -3.96
CA LYS A 450 28.86 -12.19 -3.44
C LYS A 450 28.34 -13.51 -2.85
N ARG A 451 27.11 -13.92 -3.17
CA ARG A 451 26.50 -15.15 -2.66
C ARG A 451 26.98 -16.36 -3.45
N THR A 452 27.41 -17.42 -2.75
CA THR A 452 27.95 -18.64 -3.38
C THR A 452 26.89 -19.57 -3.95
N ARG A 453 25.61 -19.43 -3.57
CA ARG A 453 24.47 -20.20 -4.09
C ARG A 453 23.32 -19.24 -4.37
N VAL A 454 22.79 -19.22 -5.59
CA VAL A 454 21.73 -18.29 -6.00
C VAL A 454 20.76 -18.93 -7.01
N VAL A 455 19.49 -18.57 -6.89
CA VAL A 455 18.43 -18.82 -7.89
C VAL A 455 17.77 -17.49 -8.25
N ILE A 456 17.59 -17.20 -9.54
CA ILE A 456 16.70 -16.16 -10.03
C ILE A 456 15.79 -16.73 -11.13
N GLY A 457 14.51 -16.34 -11.14
CA GLY A 457 13.51 -16.81 -12.09
C GLY A 457 12.53 -15.71 -12.48
N TYR A 458 12.04 -15.82 -13.70
CA TYR A 458 11.21 -14.87 -14.45
C TYR A 458 10.10 -15.63 -15.20
N GLU A 459 9.24 -14.92 -15.93
CA GLU A 459 8.20 -15.54 -16.76
C GLU A 459 8.78 -16.54 -17.78
N PHE A 460 9.89 -16.16 -18.41
CA PHE A 460 10.47 -16.86 -19.55
C PHE A 460 11.72 -17.69 -19.25
N CYS A 461 12.35 -17.53 -18.08
CA CYS A 461 13.61 -18.20 -17.77
C CYS A 461 13.93 -18.33 -16.27
N LEU A 462 14.82 -19.27 -15.97
CA LEU A 462 15.44 -19.56 -14.68
C LEU A 462 16.97 -19.58 -14.86
N LEU A 463 17.71 -18.92 -13.98
CA LEU A 463 19.17 -18.98 -13.89
C LEU A 463 19.57 -19.34 -12.45
N ARG A 464 20.43 -20.36 -12.31
CA ARG A 464 20.82 -20.92 -11.01
C ARG A 464 22.31 -21.24 -10.99
N PHE A 465 23.00 -20.89 -9.91
CA PHE A 465 24.39 -21.30 -9.68
C PHE A 465 24.69 -21.63 -8.22
N ALA A 466 25.73 -22.43 -7.96
CA ALA A 466 26.21 -22.78 -6.62
C ALA A 466 27.70 -23.14 -6.58
N ASN A 467 28.30 -23.13 -5.38
CA ASN A 467 29.61 -23.71 -5.06
C ASN A 467 29.56 -25.20 -4.67
N GLN A 468 28.39 -25.82 -4.77
CA GLN A 468 28.13 -27.23 -4.51
C GLN A 468 27.30 -27.79 -5.67
N THR A 469 27.37 -29.11 -5.91
CA THR A 469 26.47 -29.73 -6.89
C THR A 469 25.02 -29.63 -6.44
N PHE A 470 24.11 -29.51 -7.39
CA PHE A 470 22.66 -29.52 -7.20
C PHE A 470 21.93 -30.11 -8.42
N PHE A 471 22.68 -30.69 -9.37
CA PHE A 471 22.11 -31.19 -10.61
C PHE A 471 21.38 -32.52 -10.38
N SER A 472 20.31 -32.73 -11.14
CA SER A 472 19.58 -33.99 -11.19
C SER A 472 18.88 -34.40 -9.88
N GLU A 473 18.67 -33.44 -8.96
CA GLU A 473 17.90 -33.61 -7.71
C GLU A 473 16.77 -32.56 -7.61
N PRO A 474 15.50 -32.93 -7.37
CA PRO A 474 14.41 -31.97 -7.17
C PRO A 474 14.58 -31.11 -5.90
N ASP A 475 14.55 -29.78 -6.04
CA ASP A 475 14.77 -28.84 -4.93
C ASP A 475 13.45 -28.24 -4.41
N LEU A 476 12.65 -29.08 -3.76
CA LEU A 476 11.34 -28.71 -3.20
C LEU A 476 11.43 -27.87 -1.91
N ARG A 477 12.64 -27.43 -1.49
CA ARG A 477 12.87 -26.69 -0.23
C ARG A 477 12.32 -25.26 -0.24
N ARG A 478 12.05 -24.68 -1.41
CA ARG A 478 11.52 -23.32 -1.56
C ARG A 478 10.48 -23.26 -2.66
N ILE A 479 9.28 -23.72 -2.34
CA ILE A 479 8.12 -23.60 -3.20
C ILE A 479 7.46 -22.24 -2.97
N ILE A 480 7.18 -21.51 -4.06
CA ILE A 480 6.54 -20.20 -4.05
C ILE A 480 5.21 -20.32 -4.81
N PRO A 481 4.09 -20.52 -4.10
CA PRO A 481 2.75 -20.42 -4.68
C PRO A 481 2.34 -18.95 -4.85
N TYR A 482 1.73 -18.69 -6.00
CA TYR A 482 1.13 -17.44 -6.43
C TYR A 482 -0.27 -17.74 -6.96
N TRP A 483 -1.27 -16.89 -6.70
CA TRP A 483 -2.62 -17.08 -7.23
C TRP A 483 -3.36 -15.76 -7.43
N ASN A 484 -4.31 -15.78 -8.36
CA ASN A 484 -5.28 -14.70 -8.55
C ASN A 484 -6.41 -14.81 -7.53
N ASP A 485 -7.12 -13.71 -7.29
CA ASP A 485 -8.13 -13.67 -6.23
C ASP A 485 -9.51 -14.16 -6.63
N VAL A 486 -9.80 -14.15 -7.93
CA VAL A 486 -11.12 -14.48 -8.44
C VAL A 486 -11.41 -15.95 -8.17
N ARG A 487 -12.56 -16.22 -7.55
CA ARG A 487 -13.04 -17.59 -7.36
C ARG A 487 -13.77 -18.07 -8.61
N VAL A 488 -13.70 -19.37 -8.84
CA VAL A 488 -14.49 -20.04 -9.89
C VAL A 488 -15.95 -20.17 -9.45
N VAL A 489 -16.87 -20.21 -10.42
CA VAL A 489 -18.33 -20.28 -10.14
C VAL A 489 -18.73 -21.65 -9.58
N ASP A 490 -18.13 -22.72 -10.09
CA ASP A 490 -18.28 -24.10 -9.61
C ASP A 490 -16.90 -24.62 -9.16
N PRO A 491 -16.59 -24.59 -7.84
CA PRO A 491 -15.32 -25.07 -7.31
C PRO A 491 -15.07 -26.55 -7.53
N GLU A 492 -16.09 -27.41 -7.46
CA GLU A 492 -15.90 -28.86 -7.51
C GLU A 492 -15.70 -29.35 -8.96
N LEU A 493 -16.50 -28.85 -9.92
CA LEU A 493 -16.28 -29.15 -11.33
C LEU A 493 -14.93 -28.61 -11.82
N PHE A 494 -14.57 -27.38 -11.44
CA PHE A 494 -13.28 -26.81 -11.79
C PHE A 494 -12.11 -27.61 -11.19
N LYS A 495 -12.21 -28.03 -9.92
CA LYS A 495 -11.20 -28.85 -9.22
C LYS A 495 -11.05 -30.23 -9.86
N GLN A 496 -12.16 -30.86 -10.28
CA GLN A 496 -12.13 -32.11 -11.03
C GLN A 496 -11.41 -31.94 -12.39
N ARG A 497 -11.79 -30.91 -13.18
CA ARG A 497 -11.19 -30.63 -14.49
C ARG A 497 -9.71 -30.26 -14.38
N LEU A 498 -9.36 -29.38 -13.45
CA LEU A 498 -7.98 -28.99 -13.16
C LEU A 498 -7.14 -30.20 -12.71
N GLY A 499 -7.69 -31.10 -11.91
CA GLY A 499 -7.01 -32.33 -11.49
C GLY A 499 -6.66 -33.23 -12.68
N ILE A 500 -7.58 -33.42 -13.63
CA ILE A 500 -7.34 -34.18 -14.86
C ILE A 500 -6.24 -33.51 -15.71
N LEU A 501 -6.35 -32.19 -15.94
CA LEU A 501 -5.38 -31.42 -16.72
C LEU A 501 -3.98 -31.46 -16.11
N MET A 502 -3.84 -31.13 -14.82
CA MET A 502 -2.55 -31.10 -14.14
C MET A 502 -1.92 -32.50 -14.04
N SER A 503 -2.74 -33.54 -13.85
CA SER A 503 -2.26 -34.94 -13.89
C SER A 503 -1.68 -35.29 -15.26
N ASN A 504 -2.42 -35.06 -16.34
CA ASN A 504 -1.95 -35.30 -17.70
C ASN A 504 -0.65 -34.52 -18.00
N LEU A 505 -0.63 -33.21 -17.73
CA LEU A 505 0.55 -32.39 -17.98
C LEU A 505 1.75 -32.79 -17.12
N SER A 506 1.55 -33.34 -15.92
CA SER A 506 2.64 -33.87 -15.11
C SER A 506 3.33 -35.07 -15.75
N HIS A 507 2.57 -35.99 -16.36
CA HIS A 507 3.13 -37.12 -17.09
C HIS A 507 3.74 -36.68 -18.42
N THR A 508 3.04 -35.85 -19.20
CA THR A 508 3.53 -35.36 -20.50
C THR A 508 4.85 -34.59 -20.34
N ALA A 509 4.95 -33.68 -19.36
CA ALA A 509 6.19 -32.97 -19.08
C ALA A 509 7.27 -33.86 -18.45
N ALA A 510 6.91 -34.91 -17.71
CA ALA A 510 7.88 -35.85 -17.14
C ALA A 510 8.59 -36.68 -18.21
N TYR A 511 7.88 -37.17 -19.21
CA TYR A 511 8.45 -38.08 -20.23
C TYR A 511 8.92 -37.38 -21.51
N ASP A 512 8.52 -36.12 -21.77
CA ASP A 512 9.05 -35.38 -22.92
C ASP A 512 10.54 -35.01 -22.78
N SER A 513 11.22 -34.88 -23.93
CA SER A 513 12.64 -34.54 -24.04
C SER A 513 12.98 -33.08 -23.67
N THR A 514 12.01 -32.17 -23.74
CA THR A 514 12.11 -30.75 -23.34
C THR A 514 11.74 -30.52 -21.87
N LYS A 515 11.20 -31.55 -21.20
CA LYS A 515 10.62 -31.52 -19.86
C LYS A 515 9.54 -30.45 -19.66
N PHE A 516 8.73 -30.19 -20.71
CA PHE A 516 7.69 -29.17 -20.76
C PHE A 516 6.40 -29.75 -21.35
N ALA A 517 5.25 -29.34 -20.82
CA ALA A 517 3.95 -29.61 -21.42
C ALA A 517 2.99 -28.45 -21.16
N VAL A 518 2.10 -28.22 -22.13
CA VAL A 518 0.95 -27.31 -22.01
C VAL A 518 -0.30 -27.99 -22.55
N GLY A 519 -1.46 -27.55 -22.09
CA GLY A 519 -2.74 -28.08 -22.55
C GLY A 519 -3.93 -27.25 -22.09
N ILE A 520 -5.09 -27.59 -22.62
CA ILE A 520 -6.40 -27.06 -22.24
C ILE A 520 -7.36 -28.19 -21.88
N ILE A 521 -8.34 -27.89 -21.03
CA ILE A 521 -9.51 -28.72 -20.79
C ILE A 521 -10.75 -27.85 -20.64
N ASP A 522 -11.88 -28.34 -21.16
CA ASP A 522 -13.16 -27.64 -21.05
C ASP A 522 -13.86 -27.95 -19.71
N SER A 523 -14.06 -26.92 -18.88
CA SER A 523 -15.14 -26.89 -17.89
C SER A 523 -16.38 -26.29 -18.55
N ASN A 524 -17.59 -26.69 -18.12
CA ASN A 524 -18.85 -26.45 -18.86
C ASN A 524 -19.18 -24.98 -19.19
N PHE A 525 -18.48 -24.02 -18.57
CA PHE A 525 -18.65 -22.58 -18.79
C PHE A 525 -17.34 -21.83 -19.02
N THR A 526 -16.17 -22.50 -18.98
CA THR A 526 -14.84 -21.85 -19.11
C THR A 526 -13.75 -22.87 -19.41
N GLN A 527 -12.82 -22.53 -20.30
CA GLN A 527 -11.63 -23.35 -20.53
C GLN A 527 -10.59 -23.14 -19.43
N ILE A 528 -9.87 -24.20 -19.04
CA ILE A 528 -8.74 -24.12 -18.12
C ILE A 528 -7.47 -24.36 -18.92
N TYR A 529 -6.57 -23.38 -18.91
CA TYR A 529 -5.25 -23.44 -19.54
C TYR A 529 -4.23 -23.93 -18.51
N GLY A 530 -3.30 -24.79 -18.92
CA GLY A 530 -2.31 -25.40 -18.03
C GLY A 530 -0.91 -25.47 -18.63
N LEU A 531 0.09 -25.39 -17.77
CA LEU A 531 1.52 -25.55 -18.06
C LEU A 531 2.18 -26.32 -16.92
N ALA A 532 3.05 -27.28 -17.27
CA ALA A 532 3.96 -27.95 -16.34
C ALA A 532 5.37 -28.05 -16.94
N GLN A 533 6.41 -27.80 -16.14
CA GLN A 533 7.79 -27.86 -16.62
C GLN A 533 8.79 -28.23 -15.51
N CYS A 534 9.84 -28.97 -15.86
CA CYS A 534 11.03 -29.21 -15.04
C CYS A 534 12.31 -28.65 -15.67
N THR A 535 13.37 -28.53 -14.87
CA THR A 535 14.73 -28.37 -15.43
C THR A 535 15.18 -29.67 -16.08
N ARG A 536 15.74 -29.60 -17.30
CA ARG A 536 16.08 -30.77 -18.13
C ARG A 536 17.28 -31.60 -17.64
N ASP A 537 17.73 -31.37 -16.41
CA ASP A 537 18.68 -32.24 -15.71
C ASP A 537 18.03 -33.28 -14.79
N LEU A 538 16.75 -33.17 -14.47
CA LEU A 538 16.02 -34.20 -13.73
C LEU A 538 15.75 -35.45 -14.59
N SER A 539 15.72 -36.63 -13.96
CA SER A 539 15.14 -37.83 -14.57
C SER A 539 13.63 -37.68 -14.75
N ASP A 540 13.03 -38.50 -15.59
CA ASP A 540 11.58 -38.50 -15.85
C ASP A 540 10.78 -38.66 -14.53
N ASN A 541 11.18 -39.60 -13.69
CA ASN A 541 10.55 -39.88 -12.40
C ASN A 541 10.81 -38.75 -11.37
N ASP A 542 11.99 -38.13 -11.38
CA ASP A 542 12.30 -36.98 -10.52
C ASP A 542 11.52 -35.73 -10.94
N CYS A 543 11.31 -35.53 -12.25
CA CYS A 543 10.47 -34.48 -12.80
C CYS A 543 8.99 -34.70 -12.44
N LEU A 544 8.47 -35.91 -12.64
CA LEU A 544 7.11 -36.30 -12.27
C LEU A 544 6.86 -36.03 -10.77
N ARG A 545 7.76 -36.52 -9.90
CA ARG A 545 7.71 -36.29 -8.44
C ARG A 545 7.77 -34.80 -8.10
N CYS A 546 8.57 -34.02 -8.82
CA CYS A 546 8.66 -32.57 -8.62
C CYS A 546 7.33 -31.88 -8.95
N ILE A 547 6.77 -32.13 -10.14
CA ILE A 547 5.50 -31.53 -10.57
C ILE A 547 4.34 -31.95 -9.65
N GLN A 548 4.22 -33.25 -9.33
CA GLN A 548 3.19 -33.76 -8.43
C GLN A 548 3.25 -33.11 -7.03
N ALA A 549 4.45 -32.82 -6.51
CA ALA A 549 4.60 -32.10 -5.25
C ALA A 549 4.07 -30.65 -5.31
N LEU A 550 4.09 -30.00 -6.49
CA LEU A 550 3.49 -28.69 -6.68
C LEU A 550 1.95 -28.78 -6.83
N ILE A 551 1.45 -29.79 -7.54
CA ILE A 551 0.01 -30.06 -7.68
C ILE A 551 -0.63 -30.29 -6.30
N ASN A 552 0.04 -31.06 -5.44
CA ASN A 552 -0.40 -31.33 -4.06
C ASN A 552 -0.48 -30.07 -3.17
N ILE A 553 0.08 -28.93 -3.58
CA ILE A 553 -0.01 -27.65 -2.85
C ILE A 553 -1.26 -26.86 -3.26
N ILE A 554 -1.85 -27.10 -4.44
CA ILE A 554 -3.03 -26.37 -4.94
C ILE A 554 -4.16 -26.25 -3.89
N PRO A 555 -4.58 -27.31 -3.17
CA PRO A 555 -5.63 -27.22 -2.15
C PRO A 555 -5.29 -26.32 -0.95
N SER A 556 -4.00 -26.02 -0.72
CA SER A 556 -3.51 -25.27 0.45
C SER A 556 -3.20 -23.78 0.18
N CYS A 557 -3.00 -23.41 -1.09
CA CYS A 557 -2.78 -22.04 -1.54
C CYS A 557 -4.04 -21.44 -2.17
N CYS A 558 -4.70 -22.24 -3.00
CA CYS A 558 -5.38 -21.72 -4.17
C CYS A 558 -6.54 -22.60 -4.67
N ASP A 559 -7.11 -23.41 -3.77
CA ASP A 559 -8.37 -24.13 -3.96
C ASP A 559 -9.49 -23.17 -4.42
N GLY A 560 -10.19 -23.54 -5.49
CA GLY A 560 -11.26 -22.74 -6.08
C GLY A 560 -10.86 -21.36 -6.63
N ARG A 561 -9.57 -21.07 -6.85
CA ARG A 561 -9.12 -19.87 -7.60
C ARG A 561 -9.17 -20.13 -9.10
N GLN A 562 -9.46 -19.10 -9.90
CA GLN A 562 -9.45 -19.19 -11.36
C GLN A 562 -8.05 -19.45 -11.94
N GLY A 563 -6.99 -19.10 -11.21
CA GLY A 563 -5.63 -19.32 -11.68
C GLY A 563 -4.57 -19.21 -10.59
N ALA A 564 -3.52 -20.00 -10.76
CA ALA A 564 -2.37 -20.04 -9.89
C ALA A 564 -1.11 -20.52 -10.61
N ARG A 565 0.03 -20.07 -10.09
CA ARG A 565 1.38 -20.45 -10.48
C ARG A 565 2.12 -20.94 -9.25
N ILE A 566 2.76 -22.10 -9.32
CA ILE A 566 3.53 -22.66 -8.21
C ILE A 566 4.94 -22.96 -8.74
N LEU A 567 5.94 -22.33 -8.11
CA LEU A 567 7.33 -22.37 -8.57
C LEU A 567 8.25 -23.07 -7.58
N SER A 568 9.24 -23.82 -8.08
CA SER A 568 10.40 -24.27 -7.33
C SER A 568 11.68 -24.12 -8.17
N PRO A 569 12.88 -24.14 -7.58
CA PRO A 569 14.16 -24.07 -8.29
C PRO A 569 14.50 -25.24 -9.25
N THR A 570 13.57 -26.18 -9.50
CA THR A 570 13.73 -27.35 -10.40
C THR A 570 12.48 -27.72 -11.20
N CYS A 571 11.29 -27.22 -10.83
CA CYS A 571 10.06 -27.39 -11.60
C CYS A 571 9.04 -26.30 -11.30
N ASN A 572 8.07 -26.09 -12.21
CA ASN A 572 6.94 -25.20 -12.01
C ASN A 572 5.66 -25.71 -12.66
N ILE A 573 4.52 -25.23 -12.17
CA ILE A 573 3.22 -25.36 -12.82
C ILE A 573 2.51 -24.00 -12.87
N ARG A 574 1.64 -23.81 -13.86
CA ARG A 574 0.68 -22.70 -13.93
C ARG A 574 -0.65 -23.20 -14.48
N TYR A 575 -1.76 -22.70 -13.94
CA TYR A 575 -3.07 -22.76 -14.57
C TYR A 575 -3.76 -21.40 -14.50
N GLU A 576 -4.59 -21.08 -15.49
CA GLU A 576 -5.43 -19.88 -15.56
C GLU A 576 -6.70 -20.21 -16.37
N ILE A 577 -7.70 -19.33 -16.36
CA ILE A 577 -8.84 -19.38 -17.30
C ILE A 577 -8.61 -18.59 -18.60
N LYS A 578 -7.43 -17.99 -18.77
CA LYS A 578 -7.03 -17.24 -19.97
C LYS A 578 -5.83 -17.89 -20.65
N PRO A 579 -5.66 -17.71 -21.98
CA PRO A 579 -4.42 -18.08 -22.66
C PRO A 579 -3.21 -17.33 -22.08
N PHE A 580 -2.10 -18.04 -21.86
CA PHE A 580 -0.79 -17.47 -21.46
C PHE A 580 0.41 -18.18 -22.10
N VAL A 581 0.14 -19.11 -23.03
CA VAL A 581 1.11 -20.00 -23.69
C VAL A 581 1.22 -19.64 -25.18
N GLN A 582 2.42 -19.78 -25.75
CA GLN A 582 2.71 -19.45 -27.14
C GLN A 582 2.60 -20.68 -28.08
N THR A 583 2.47 -21.89 -27.52
CA THR A 583 2.25 -23.12 -28.29
C THR A 583 0.94 -23.06 -29.07
N THR A 584 1.00 -23.27 -30.39
CA THR A 584 -0.18 -23.31 -31.27
C THR A 584 -0.11 -24.51 -32.23
N PRO A 585 -1.18 -25.33 -32.33
CA PRO A 585 -2.36 -25.37 -31.45
C PRO A 585 -2.01 -25.86 -30.03
N ILE A 586 -2.82 -25.48 -29.04
CA ILE A 586 -2.67 -25.98 -27.67
C ILE A 586 -3.34 -27.37 -27.58
N PRO A 587 -2.67 -28.41 -27.03
CA PRO A 587 -3.26 -29.74 -26.89
C PRO A 587 -4.52 -29.76 -26.01
N GLN A 588 -5.60 -30.38 -26.49
CA GLN A 588 -6.80 -30.66 -25.71
C GLN A 588 -6.62 -31.94 -24.87
N VAL A 589 -6.99 -31.88 -23.59
CA VAL A 589 -6.96 -33.01 -22.65
C VAL A 589 -8.38 -33.52 -22.44
N PHE A 590 -8.70 -34.66 -23.04
CA PHE A 590 -10.05 -35.26 -22.98
C PHE A 590 -10.32 -36.00 -21.66
N ILE A 591 -11.58 -36.03 -21.25
CA ILE A 591 -12.05 -36.88 -20.14
C ILE A 591 -12.36 -38.27 -20.69
N GLU A 592 -11.71 -39.30 -20.17
CA GLU A 592 -11.97 -40.71 -20.53
C GLU A 592 -13.46 -41.05 -20.35
N GLY A 593 -14.04 -41.72 -21.36
CA GLY A 593 -15.48 -42.01 -21.43
C GLY A 593 -16.30 -41.03 -22.29
N SER A 594 -15.72 -39.92 -22.75
CA SER A 594 -16.38 -38.95 -23.63
C SER A 594 -16.41 -39.42 -25.10
N THR A 595 -17.29 -40.38 -25.43
CA THR A 595 -17.50 -40.78 -26.83
C THR A 595 -18.24 -39.71 -27.62
N VAL A 596 -17.54 -39.11 -28.58
CA VAL A 596 -18.16 -38.30 -29.64
C VAL A 596 -19.16 -39.17 -30.40
N ARG A 597 -20.33 -38.61 -30.71
CA ARG A 597 -21.20 -39.08 -31.78
C ARG A 597 -21.23 -37.99 -32.83
N ASP A 598 -21.00 -38.39 -34.07
CA ASP A 598 -21.11 -37.55 -35.27
C ASP A 598 -22.57 -37.18 -35.58
#